data_AF-U4R5Y9-F1
#
_entry.id   AF-U4R5Y9-F1
#
_cell.length_a   1.000
_cell.length_b   1.000
_cell.length_c   1.000
_cell.angle_alpha   90.00
_cell.angle_beta   90.00
_cell.angle_gamma   90.00
#
_symmetry.space_group_name_H-M   'P 1'
#
loop_
_entity.id
_entity.type
_entity.pdbx_description
1 polymer ?
#
loop_
_entity_poly.entity_id
_entity_poly.type
_entity_poly.pdbx_seq_one_letter_code
_entity_poly.pdbx_strand_id
1 'polypeptide(L)'
;MKRLNKLFFLILIVLTVTGLIPVDSKKNIVYAETYNSADTSAEADTIHVSGIISEDTTWTNNYTYVVDGTIIVQQGVILQINQGVIVKFNKGTEIVVNGTLRASGTELDKVVFTSNNDMAYGGNGVTGYYDYWLGITVAGTGEFNGDNIKIRYAGADYSRYGPHCSINVEGKLNLTNSEVSNSKNYGIYLNTSVDAAIKNNSIIGNQAIGIYINNTSADATNTMDIENNTISGNSGCGVYLSQAGTGNALIEGNMIAGNGGSGIYIDIFGTGNLSVRNNNLLNNTDSGILVYLGGLSSSIFTRIADNTYEGNTIKGASCNGVGIGGSVIVDITLTSAVYYLADFVLVPNDKTLTVQPGTIIKSSSKGSSINVYGKLNAIGTEGSPIVFTSHKDATYGGSGVTGYYDCWSGVIVYSTGEFNGDNIKIRYAGSDYSRYSPHCAINVEGKLNLTNSEISNSCAYSIFFNTDIQPVLFNNTFVANASGMYNNKASIMTIIAQNNYWNSNSGPSAYDNIKGEWVGEGDMVNEGINYFPWMTGL
;
A
#
# COMPACT_ATOMS: atom_id res chain seq x y z
N MET A 1 -30.59 40.74 -43.65
CA MET A 1 -30.71 39.28 -43.50
C MET A 1 -30.28 38.93 -42.07
N LYS A 2 -31.18 38.35 -41.26
CA LYS A 2 -31.17 36.93 -40.81
C LYS A 2 -29.92 36.55 -39.99
N ARG A 3 -30.00 35.98 -38.78
CA ARG A 3 -31.14 35.68 -37.87
C ARG A 3 -30.59 35.16 -36.52
N LEU A 4 -31.20 35.55 -35.39
CA LEU A 4 -31.55 34.77 -34.15
C LEU A 4 -30.52 33.77 -33.51
N ASN A 5 -30.48 33.50 -32.20
CA ASN A 5 -31.35 33.74 -31.03
C ASN A 5 -30.47 34.08 -29.80
N LYS A 6 -30.79 35.07 -28.95
CA LYS A 6 -31.84 35.10 -27.89
C LYS A 6 -31.69 34.04 -26.78
N LEU A 7 -31.20 34.48 -25.62
CA LEU A 7 -31.69 34.06 -24.32
C LEU A 7 -32.02 35.33 -23.52
N PHE A 8 -33.31 35.57 -23.25
CA PHE A 8 -33.79 36.75 -22.53
C PHE A 8 -34.12 36.34 -21.08
N PHE A 9 -33.50 37.02 -20.11
CA PHE A 9 -33.98 36.97 -18.72
C PHE A 9 -35.34 37.66 -18.64
N LEU A 10 -36.36 36.96 -18.15
CA LEU A 10 -37.67 37.57 -17.88
C LEU A 10 -37.66 38.16 -16.47
N ILE A 11 -37.30 39.44 -16.36
CA ILE A 11 -37.56 40.23 -15.15
C ILE A 11 -39.05 40.58 -15.15
N LEU A 12 -39.81 40.01 -14.20
CA LEU A 12 -41.18 40.45 -13.92
C LEU A 12 -41.21 41.18 -12.58
N ILE A 13 -41.16 42.51 -12.63
CA ILE A 13 -41.48 43.37 -11.48
C ILE A 13 -42.99 43.59 -11.50
N VAL A 14 -43.66 43.23 -10.39
CA VAL A 14 -45.00 43.72 -10.05
C VAL A 14 -44.89 44.28 -8.63
N LEU A 15 -45.27 45.55 -8.47
CA LEU A 15 -45.19 46.30 -7.21
C LEU A 15 -46.46 47.14 -7.03
N THR A 16 -46.81 47.42 -5.76
CA THR A 16 -48.04 48.04 -5.20
C THR A 16 -49.24 47.08 -5.04
N VAL A 17 -50.10 47.14 -3.99
CA VAL A 17 -50.11 47.73 -2.61
C VAL A 17 -51.35 47.12 -1.88
N THR A 18 -51.45 46.86 -0.56
CA THR A 18 -50.65 47.16 0.65
C THR A 18 -50.67 45.95 1.61
N GLY A 19 -49.74 45.85 2.58
CA GLY A 19 -49.87 44.92 3.71
C GLY A 19 -48.56 44.64 4.46
N LEU A 20 -48.30 45.36 5.55
CA LEU A 20 -47.19 45.07 6.46
C LEU A 20 -47.50 43.82 7.28
N ILE A 21 -46.82 42.72 6.99
CA ILE A 21 -46.61 41.60 7.91
C ILE A 21 -45.10 41.29 7.84
N PRO A 22 -44.37 41.20 8.97
CA PRO A 22 -42.95 40.82 8.94
C PRO A 22 -42.78 39.43 8.35
N VAL A 23 -41.79 39.25 7.48
CA VAL A 23 -41.30 37.90 7.15
C VAL A 23 -40.52 37.42 8.39
N ASP A 24 -41.16 36.58 9.21
CA ASP A 24 -40.47 35.86 10.27
C ASP A 24 -39.50 34.87 9.62
N SER A 25 -38.20 35.08 9.83
CA SER A 25 -37.13 34.27 9.28
C SER A 25 -36.88 32.96 10.05
N LYS A 26 -37.80 32.56 10.95
CA LYS A 26 -37.76 31.29 11.67
C LYS A 26 -38.57 30.19 10.97
N LYS A 27 -37.89 29.43 10.11
CA LYS A 27 -38.28 28.04 9.79
C LYS A 27 -37.15 27.05 10.12
N ASN A 28 -36.74 27.05 11.38
CA ASN A 28 -36.17 25.85 11.99
C ASN A 28 -37.32 24.86 12.13
N ILE A 29 -37.37 23.85 11.26
CA ILE A 29 -38.24 22.69 11.45
C ILE A 29 -37.35 21.46 11.41
N VAL A 30 -36.71 21.20 12.55
CA VAL A 30 -36.47 19.82 12.97
C VAL A 30 -37.85 19.28 13.31
N TYR A 31 -38.41 18.41 12.46
CA TYR A 31 -39.53 17.59 12.92
C TYR A 31 -38.99 16.74 14.07
N ALA A 32 -39.64 16.81 15.21
CA ALA A 32 -39.38 15.95 16.36
C ALA A 32 -40.73 15.37 16.79
N GLU A 33 -41.25 14.46 15.98
CA GLU A 33 -42.48 13.74 16.30
C GLU A 33 -42.13 12.60 17.26
N THR A 34 -42.48 12.75 18.53
CA THR A 34 -42.33 11.72 19.55
C THR A 34 -43.42 10.66 19.36
N TYR A 35 -43.06 9.51 18.78
CA TYR A 35 -43.95 8.37 18.68
C TYR A 35 -43.91 7.56 19.98
N ASN A 36 -44.83 7.87 20.90
CA ASN A 36 -44.98 7.15 22.16
C ASN A 36 -45.85 5.90 21.96
N SER A 37 -45.24 4.75 21.67
CA SER A 37 -45.94 3.47 21.61
C SER A 37 -46.04 2.86 23.00
N ALA A 38 -47.27 2.73 23.50
CA ALA A 38 -47.54 2.10 24.79
C ALA A 38 -47.36 0.57 24.73
N ASP A 39 -46.11 0.10 24.81
CA ASP A 39 -45.76 -1.29 25.11
C ASP A 39 -44.63 -1.34 26.16
N THR A 40 -44.71 -2.29 27.09
CA THR A 40 -43.94 -2.27 28.35
C THR A 40 -42.61 -3.03 28.26
N SER A 41 -41.76 -2.62 27.33
CA SER A 41 -40.31 -2.76 27.42
C SER A 41 -39.69 -1.36 27.35
N ALA A 42 -38.71 -1.06 28.20
CA ALA A 42 -38.10 0.27 28.29
C ALA A 42 -37.14 0.55 27.11
N GLU A 43 -37.68 0.61 25.90
CA GLU A 43 -37.01 1.21 24.75
C GLU A 43 -37.06 2.74 24.89
N ALA A 44 -35.98 3.42 24.51
CA ALA A 44 -35.93 4.88 24.50
C ALA A 44 -36.87 5.42 23.41
N ASP A 45 -37.70 6.41 23.75
CA ASP A 45 -38.66 7.04 22.84
C ASP A 45 -38.00 7.40 21.49
N THR A 46 -38.67 7.14 20.37
CA THR A 46 -38.07 7.41 19.05
C THR A 46 -38.34 8.85 18.60
N ILE A 47 -37.28 9.55 18.18
CA ILE A 47 -37.35 10.85 17.52
C ILE A 47 -36.84 10.71 16.09
N HIS A 48 -37.71 10.97 15.12
CA HIS A 48 -37.33 11.11 13.72
C HIS A 48 -36.68 12.48 13.49
N VAL A 49 -35.62 12.55 12.69
CA VAL A 49 -34.86 13.79 12.40
C VAL A 49 -34.44 13.88 10.93
N SER A 50 -34.36 15.11 10.41
CA SER A 50 -33.83 15.42 9.07
C SER A 50 -33.53 16.92 8.94
N GLY A 51 -32.76 17.31 7.92
CA GLY A 51 -32.60 18.72 7.53
C GLY A 51 -31.46 19.46 8.22
N ILE A 52 -31.62 20.78 8.35
CA ILE A 52 -30.54 21.70 8.73
C ILE A 52 -30.53 21.93 10.24
N ILE A 53 -29.36 21.79 10.85
CA ILE A 53 -29.07 22.19 12.22
C ILE A 53 -28.32 23.54 12.16
N SER A 54 -29.05 24.60 12.49
CA SER A 54 -28.63 26.01 12.36
C SER A 54 -28.31 26.70 13.68
N GLU A 55 -28.50 26.01 14.80
CA GLU A 55 -28.16 26.48 16.15
C GLU A 55 -27.65 25.29 16.99
N ASP A 56 -26.82 25.58 18.00
CA ASP A 56 -26.16 24.55 18.80
C ASP A 56 -27.19 23.58 19.41
N THR A 57 -27.05 22.31 19.07
CA THR A 57 -28.04 21.27 19.34
C THR A 57 -27.40 20.13 20.12
N THR A 58 -28.09 19.62 21.14
CA THR A 58 -27.64 18.46 21.94
C THR A 58 -28.61 17.30 21.82
N TRP A 59 -28.12 16.12 21.47
CA TRP A 59 -28.86 14.86 21.50
C TRP A 59 -28.50 14.07 22.77
N THR A 60 -29.51 13.47 23.40
CA THR A 60 -29.40 12.79 24.71
C THR A 60 -30.00 11.40 24.64
N ASN A 61 -29.48 10.46 25.44
CA ASN A 61 -29.86 9.05 25.46
C ASN A 61 -31.27 8.75 26.00
N ASN A 62 -32.09 9.78 26.26
CA ASN A 62 -33.52 9.65 26.48
C ASN A 62 -34.25 9.12 25.23
N TYR A 63 -33.63 9.24 24.04
CA TYR A 63 -34.25 8.94 22.76
C TYR A 63 -33.37 8.12 21.83
N THR A 64 -34.00 7.29 20.99
CA THR A 64 -33.37 6.77 19.76
C THR A 64 -33.64 7.76 18.63
N TYR A 65 -32.60 8.20 17.93
CA TYR A 65 -32.75 9.14 16.81
C TYR A 65 -32.79 8.39 15.49
N VAL A 66 -33.84 8.58 14.68
CA VAL A 66 -33.99 7.97 13.35
C VAL A 66 -33.83 9.05 12.28
N VAL A 67 -32.81 8.93 11.44
CA VAL A 67 -32.47 9.89 10.39
C VAL A 67 -33.20 9.53 9.10
N ASP A 68 -34.19 10.33 8.73
CA ASP A 68 -35.07 10.15 7.56
C ASP A 68 -34.63 10.94 6.32
N GLY A 69 -33.70 11.88 6.48
CA GLY A 69 -33.11 12.66 5.41
C GLY A 69 -31.79 13.26 5.85
N THR A 70 -30.97 13.71 4.90
CA THR A 70 -29.65 14.31 5.17
C THR A 70 -29.70 15.33 6.30
N ILE A 71 -28.86 15.14 7.32
CA ILE A 71 -28.61 16.11 8.38
C ILE A 71 -27.48 17.02 7.92
N ILE A 72 -27.65 18.34 8.04
CA ILE A 72 -26.60 19.32 7.72
C ILE A 72 -26.30 20.16 8.97
N VAL A 73 -25.13 19.95 9.57
CA VAL A 73 -24.61 20.82 10.64
C VAL A 73 -24.01 22.06 9.98
N GLN A 74 -24.60 23.24 10.17
CA GLN A 74 -24.13 24.48 9.54
C GLN A 74 -22.76 24.92 10.06
N GLN A 75 -22.04 25.70 9.25
CA GLN A 75 -20.75 26.27 9.64
C GLN A 75 -20.89 27.14 10.90
N GLY A 76 -20.02 26.93 11.87
CA GLY A 76 -20.05 27.62 13.17
C GLY A 76 -21.06 27.07 14.18
N VAL A 77 -21.81 26.02 13.85
CA VAL A 77 -22.79 25.36 14.73
C VAL A 77 -22.23 24.03 15.24
N ILE A 78 -22.56 23.68 16.49
CA ILE A 78 -22.20 22.41 17.13
C ILE A 78 -23.41 21.49 17.22
N LEU A 79 -23.32 20.29 16.64
CA LEU A 79 -24.14 19.14 17.04
C LEU A 79 -23.37 18.33 18.08
N GLN A 80 -23.82 18.40 19.33
CA GLN A 80 -23.33 17.58 20.45
C GLN A 80 -24.19 16.32 20.57
N ILE A 81 -23.55 15.15 20.63
CA ILE A 81 -24.21 13.86 20.86
C ILE A 81 -23.57 13.23 22.09
N ASN A 82 -24.39 13.06 23.14
CA ASN A 82 -23.93 12.55 24.44
C ASN A 82 -23.87 11.02 24.47
N GLN A 83 -23.17 10.48 25.48
CA GLN A 83 -22.98 9.04 25.67
C GLN A 83 -24.27 8.22 25.61
N GLY A 84 -24.17 6.99 25.10
CA GLY A 84 -25.30 6.05 24.98
C GLY A 84 -26.36 6.40 23.94
N VAL A 85 -26.24 7.52 23.21
CA VAL A 85 -27.18 7.85 22.12
C VAL A 85 -27.03 6.87 20.95
N ILE A 86 -28.16 6.35 20.47
CA ILE A 86 -28.26 5.55 19.25
C ILE A 86 -28.88 6.41 18.15
N VAL A 87 -28.19 6.50 17.02
CA VAL A 87 -28.60 7.18 15.78
C VAL A 87 -28.72 6.12 14.67
N LYS A 88 -29.95 5.86 14.23
CA LYS A 88 -30.29 4.93 13.16
C LYS A 88 -30.51 5.68 11.86
N PHE A 89 -29.90 5.25 10.78
CA PHE A 89 -30.00 5.89 9.48
C PHE A 89 -30.87 5.06 8.52
N ASN A 90 -31.90 5.70 7.96
CA ASN A 90 -32.64 5.11 6.84
C ASN A 90 -31.81 5.12 5.55
N LYS A 91 -32.25 4.33 4.58
CA LYS A 91 -31.60 4.22 3.27
C LYS A 91 -31.41 5.59 2.62
N GLY A 92 -30.16 5.89 2.23
CA GLY A 92 -29.85 7.10 1.46
C GLY A 92 -29.72 8.37 2.32
N THR A 93 -29.58 8.23 3.64
CA THR A 93 -29.35 9.36 4.54
C THR A 93 -27.90 9.42 5.02
N GLU A 94 -27.47 10.61 5.42
CA GLU A 94 -26.09 10.95 5.82
C GLU A 94 -26.08 12.08 6.88
N ILE A 95 -24.91 12.34 7.47
CA ILE A 95 -24.62 13.62 8.12
C ILE A 95 -23.56 14.37 7.31
N VAL A 96 -23.86 15.60 6.89
CA VAL A 96 -22.90 16.56 6.34
C VAL A 96 -22.51 17.57 7.43
N VAL A 97 -21.24 17.61 7.78
CA VAL A 97 -20.68 18.46 8.84
C VAL A 97 -19.92 19.62 8.21
N ASN A 98 -20.53 20.81 8.20
CA ASN A 98 -19.86 22.07 7.81
C ASN A 98 -19.39 22.87 9.04
N GLY A 99 -20.01 22.64 10.21
CA GLY A 99 -19.60 23.13 11.53
C GLY A 99 -18.88 22.05 12.33
N THR A 100 -19.33 21.79 13.55
CA THR A 100 -18.72 20.77 14.42
C THR A 100 -19.72 19.67 14.77
N LEU A 101 -19.35 18.41 14.51
CA LEU A 101 -19.98 17.25 15.13
C LEU A 101 -19.12 16.82 16.32
N ARG A 102 -19.67 16.81 17.53
CA ARG A 102 -19.00 16.26 18.72
C ARG A 102 -19.81 15.10 19.27
N ALA A 103 -19.29 13.89 19.14
CA ALA A 103 -19.90 12.68 19.68
C ALA A 103 -18.99 12.13 20.79
N SER A 104 -19.51 12.06 22.02
CA SER A 104 -18.73 11.76 23.21
C SER A 104 -19.37 10.61 23.99
N GLY A 105 -18.92 9.40 23.70
CA GLY A 105 -19.32 8.18 24.42
C GLY A 105 -18.45 7.88 25.63
N THR A 106 -18.69 6.72 26.24
CA THR A 106 -17.76 6.07 27.17
C THR A 106 -17.53 4.63 26.73
N GLU A 107 -16.55 3.92 27.30
CA GLU A 107 -16.30 2.51 26.96
C GLU A 107 -17.55 1.63 27.14
N LEU A 108 -18.36 1.92 28.17
CA LEU A 108 -19.61 1.23 28.47
C LEU A 108 -20.79 1.78 27.64
N ASP A 109 -20.92 3.11 27.55
CA ASP A 109 -22.03 3.81 26.89
C ASP A 109 -21.56 4.51 25.60
N LYS A 110 -21.18 3.73 24.58
CA LYS A 110 -20.74 4.29 23.29
C LYS A 110 -21.88 5.03 22.57
N VAL A 111 -21.56 6.11 21.86
CA VAL A 111 -22.47 6.70 20.85
C VAL A 111 -22.48 5.80 19.62
N VAL A 112 -23.65 5.49 19.07
CA VAL A 112 -23.79 4.57 17.95
C VAL A 112 -24.42 5.27 16.75
N PHE A 113 -23.73 5.25 15.61
CA PHE A 113 -24.26 5.61 14.30
C PHE A 113 -24.36 4.33 13.47
N THR A 114 -25.56 3.90 13.10
CA THR A 114 -25.75 2.63 12.39
C THR A 114 -26.93 2.64 11.43
N SER A 115 -26.98 1.67 10.53
CA SER A 115 -28.17 1.43 9.71
C SER A 115 -29.39 1.14 10.57
N ASN A 116 -30.57 1.62 10.15
CA ASN A 116 -31.85 1.22 10.74
C ASN A 116 -32.11 -0.31 10.63
N ASN A 117 -31.37 -1.02 9.77
CA ASN A 117 -31.40 -2.48 9.64
C ASN A 117 -30.35 -3.21 10.52
N ASP A 118 -29.52 -2.53 11.31
CA ASP A 118 -28.54 -3.21 12.19
C ASP A 118 -29.24 -3.99 13.32
N MET A 119 -29.18 -5.32 13.23
CA MET A 119 -29.81 -6.23 14.18
C MET A 119 -29.27 -6.09 15.60
N ALA A 120 -28.01 -5.66 15.78
CA ALA A 120 -27.44 -5.40 17.10
C ALA A 120 -28.11 -4.22 17.82
N TYR A 121 -28.88 -3.40 17.09
CA TYR A 121 -29.61 -2.25 17.60
C TYR A 121 -31.11 -2.30 17.24
N GLY A 122 -31.67 -3.50 17.04
CA GLY A 122 -33.11 -3.71 16.82
C GLY A 122 -33.59 -3.53 15.38
N GLY A 123 -32.69 -3.62 14.38
CA GLY A 123 -33.05 -3.73 12.97
C GLY A 123 -33.29 -5.17 12.51
N ASN A 124 -33.76 -5.35 11.27
CA ASN A 124 -34.10 -6.69 10.71
C ASN A 124 -32.90 -7.46 10.11
N GLY A 125 -31.70 -6.88 10.12
CA GLY A 125 -30.49 -7.42 9.50
C GLY A 125 -30.10 -6.68 8.22
N VAL A 126 -28.81 -6.37 8.09
CA VAL A 126 -28.20 -5.80 6.88
C VAL A 126 -27.88 -6.95 5.92
N THR A 127 -28.73 -7.13 4.91
CA THR A 127 -28.69 -8.28 3.98
C THR A 127 -28.37 -7.89 2.55
N GLY A 128 -28.76 -6.66 2.17
CA GLY A 128 -28.61 -6.11 0.84
C GLY A 128 -27.82 -4.81 0.83
N TYR A 129 -27.36 -4.46 -0.37
CA TYR A 129 -26.69 -3.19 -0.65
C TYR A 129 -27.46 -1.95 -0.20
N TYR A 130 -28.79 -2.01 -0.29
CA TYR A 130 -29.69 -0.91 0.04
C TYR A 130 -29.98 -0.74 1.54
N ASP A 131 -29.47 -1.65 2.37
CA ASP A 131 -29.63 -1.61 3.82
C ASP A 131 -28.54 -0.73 4.46
N TYR A 132 -27.57 -0.25 3.70
CA TYR A 132 -26.50 0.63 4.16
C TYR A 132 -26.90 2.10 4.04
N TRP A 133 -26.45 2.92 5.00
CA TRP A 133 -26.56 4.38 4.92
C TRP A 133 -25.32 4.97 4.24
N LEU A 134 -25.37 6.25 3.87
CA LEU A 134 -24.32 6.87 3.06
C LEU A 134 -23.02 7.07 3.87
N GLY A 135 -23.11 7.57 5.10
CA GLY A 135 -21.96 7.82 5.98
C GLY A 135 -21.98 9.23 6.59
N ILE A 136 -20.82 9.63 7.12
CA ILE A 136 -20.58 10.99 7.64
C ILE A 136 -19.59 11.71 6.71
N THR A 137 -20.00 12.84 6.16
CA THR A 137 -19.16 13.72 5.35
C THR A 137 -18.71 14.91 6.19
N VAL A 138 -17.42 14.99 6.50
CA VAL A 138 -16.78 16.14 7.14
C VAL A 138 -16.26 17.07 6.04
N ALA A 139 -17.04 18.09 5.69
CA ALA A 139 -16.69 19.04 4.63
C ALA A 139 -15.45 19.86 5.00
N GLY A 140 -14.82 20.54 4.04
CA GLY A 140 -13.57 21.29 4.25
C GLY A 140 -13.55 22.34 5.38
N THR A 141 -14.70 22.87 5.81
CA THR A 141 -14.82 23.77 6.98
C THR A 141 -15.21 23.06 8.27
N GLY A 142 -15.53 21.76 8.19
CA GLY A 142 -16.09 20.97 9.27
C GLY A 142 -15.03 20.35 10.19
N GLU A 143 -15.45 20.05 11.41
CA GLU A 143 -14.69 19.25 12.36
C GLU A 143 -15.56 18.12 12.92
N PHE A 144 -15.06 16.89 12.88
CA PHE A 144 -15.66 15.76 13.60
C PHE A 144 -14.75 15.34 14.75
N ASN A 145 -15.28 15.45 15.97
CA ASN A 145 -14.67 14.99 17.20
C ASN A 145 -15.48 13.78 17.72
N GLY A 146 -14.98 12.57 17.51
CA GLY A 146 -15.59 11.32 17.97
C GLY A 146 -14.71 10.61 18.98
N ASP A 147 -15.17 10.46 20.21
CA ASP A 147 -14.53 9.60 21.22
C ASP A 147 -15.49 8.53 21.72
N ASN A 148 -15.01 7.29 21.85
CA ASN A 148 -15.79 6.14 22.28
C ASN A 148 -17.11 5.97 21.49
N ILE A 149 -17.05 6.04 20.16
CA ILE A 149 -18.20 5.88 19.27
C ILE A 149 -18.16 4.58 18.46
N LYS A 150 -19.28 4.24 17.82
CA LYS A 150 -19.37 3.19 16.79
C LYS A 150 -20.03 3.76 15.54
N ILE A 151 -19.42 3.53 14.39
CA ILE A 151 -19.96 3.84 13.06
C ILE A 151 -20.03 2.51 12.31
N ARG A 152 -21.26 2.07 11.97
CA ARG A 152 -21.54 0.71 11.49
C ARG A 152 -22.42 0.74 10.25
N TYR A 153 -22.17 -0.18 9.31
CA TYR A 153 -23.01 -0.42 8.13
C TYR A 153 -23.32 0.83 7.29
N ALA A 154 -22.32 1.71 7.09
CA ALA A 154 -22.42 2.87 6.22
C ALA A 154 -21.59 2.71 4.94
N GLY A 155 -21.34 3.79 4.19
CA GLY A 155 -20.55 3.79 2.95
C GLY A 155 -21.28 3.26 1.73
N ALA A 156 -22.62 3.32 1.72
CA ALA A 156 -23.43 2.97 0.56
C ALA A 156 -23.12 3.88 -0.64
N ASP A 157 -23.24 3.34 -1.85
CA ASP A 157 -23.16 4.12 -3.09
C ASP A 157 -24.55 4.20 -3.77
N TYR A 158 -25.15 5.39 -3.75
CA TYR A 158 -26.35 5.70 -4.53
C TYR A 158 -26.08 6.70 -5.66
N SER A 159 -24.80 7.02 -5.92
CA SER A 159 -24.34 7.98 -6.92
C SER A 159 -22.94 7.61 -7.39
N ARG A 160 -22.77 7.37 -8.70
CA ARG A 160 -21.56 6.85 -9.38
C ARG A 160 -20.24 7.63 -9.17
N TYR A 161 -20.23 8.68 -8.34
CA TYR A 161 -19.10 9.55 -8.09
C TYR A 161 -19.06 9.92 -6.59
N GLY A 162 -17.88 9.81 -5.99
CA GLY A 162 -17.63 10.08 -4.57
C GLY A 162 -16.88 8.93 -3.88
N PRO A 163 -16.12 9.17 -2.82
CA PRO A 163 -15.50 8.09 -2.04
C PRO A 163 -16.57 7.41 -1.19
N HIS A 164 -17.01 6.23 -1.60
CA HIS A 164 -18.03 5.47 -0.88
C HIS A 164 -17.41 4.92 0.42
N CYS A 165 -17.74 5.52 1.56
CA CYS A 165 -17.06 5.25 2.82
C CYS A 165 -17.90 5.61 4.06
N SER A 166 -17.58 5.04 5.22
CA SER A 166 -18.27 5.37 6.47
C SER A 166 -17.96 6.78 6.98
N ILE A 167 -16.74 7.27 6.77
CA ILE A 167 -16.34 8.65 7.08
C ILE A 167 -15.55 9.22 5.89
N ASN A 168 -16.11 10.23 5.21
CA ASN A 168 -15.42 11.04 4.20
C ASN A 168 -14.89 12.31 4.87
N VAL A 169 -13.58 12.57 4.79
CA VAL A 169 -12.93 13.69 5.49
C VAL A 169 -12.24 14.64 4.51
N GLU A 170 -12.82 15.82 4.35
CA GLU A 170 -12.23 16.99 3.69
C GLU A 170 -11.80 18.06 4.70
N GLY A 171 -12.47 18.12 5.85
CA GLY A 171 -12.13 18.97 7.00
C GLY A 171 -11.26 18.27 8.02
N LYS A 172 -11.47 18.56 9.31
CA LYS A 172 -10.68 18.02 10.44
C LYS A 172 -11.36 16.81 11.08
N LEU A 173 -10.60 15.75 11.35
CA LEU A 173 -11.07 14.57 12.09
C LEU A 173 -10.22 14.36 13.34
N ASN A 174 -10.86 14.18 14.50
CA ASN A 174 -10.26 13.57 15.68
C ASN A 174 -11.15 12.38 16.07
N LEU A 175 -10.67 11.15 15.83
CA LEU A 175 -11.37 9.92 16.13
C LEU A 175 -10.54 9.08 17.12
N THR A 176 -11.08 8.83 18.31
CA THR A 176 -10.39 8.10 19.38
C THR A 176 -11.24 6.99 20.00
N ASN A 177 -10.62 5.88 20.39
CA ASN A 177 -11.25 4.78 21.16
C ASN A 177 -12.54 4.18 20.52
N SER A 178 -12.69 4.34 19.21
CA SER A 178 -13.94 4.16 18.46
C SER A 178 -13.88 2.98 17.49
N GLU A 179 -15.05 2.59 16.97
CA GLU A 179 -15.24 1.50 16.02
C GLU A 179 -15.73 2.08 14.67
N VAL A 180 -15.08 1.75 13.55
CA VAL A 180 -15.61 1.95 12.19
C VAL A 180 -15.66 0.58 11.52
N SER A 181 -16.84 0.00 11.39
CA SER A 181 -16.96 -1.40 11.00
C SER A 181 -18.06 -1.72 10.00
N ASN A 182 -17.84 -2.81 9.27
CA ASN A 182 -18.80 -3.38 8.34
C ASN A 182 -19.27 -2.38 7.26
N SER A 183 -18.42 -1.45 6.81
CA SER A 183 -18.76 -0.50 5.75
C SER A 183 -18.97 -1.22 4.41
N LYS A 184 -19.88 -0.72 3.57
CA LYS A 184 -20.17 -1.26 2.23
C LYS A 184 -18.99 -1.12 1.25
N ASN A 185 -18.07 -0.19 1.52
CA ASN A 185 -16.85 -0.01 0.76
C ASN A 185 -15.71 0.39 1.72
N TYR A 186 -15.21 1.63 1.73
CA TYR A 186 -14.11 2.01 2.64
C TYR A 186 -14.60 2.27 4.07
N GLY A 187 -13.75 2.04 5.07
CA GLY A 187 -14.01 2.51 6.43
C GLY A 187 -13.90 4.04 6.53
N ILE A 188 -12.68 4.56 6.35
CA ILE A 188 -12.38 5.99 6.44
C ILE A 188 -11.65 6.43 5.16
N TYR A 189 -12.06 7.56 4.59
CA TYR A 189 -11.42 8.19 3.43
C TYR A 189 -10.93 9.60 3.80
N LEU A 190 -9.62 9.82 3.80
CA LEU A 190 -8.98 11.09 4.13
C LEU A 190 -8.56 11.83 2.86
N ASN A 191 -9.24 12.93 2.54
CA ASN A 191 -8.95 13.84 1.43
C ASN A 191 -8.95 15.29 1.93
N THR A 192 -8.17 15.51 2.98
CA THR A 192 -8.14 16.77 3.74
C THR A 192 -6.77 17.46 3.64
N SER A 193 -6.80 18.80 3.67
CA SER A 193 -5.62 19.66 3.76
C SER A 193 -5.31 20.14 5.18
N VAL A 194 -6.06 19.71 6.18
CA VAL A 194 -5.83 19.98 7.62
C VAL A 194 -5.57 18.66 8.37
N ASP A 195 -5.22 18.72 9.66
CA ASP A 195 -4.87 17.52 10.42
C ASP A 195 -6.03 16.52 10.56
N ALA A 196 -5.70 15.23 10.60
CA ALA A 196 -6.62 14.16 10.93
C ALA A 196 -5.93 13.16 11.87
N ALA A 197 -6.48 12.98 13.07
CA ALA A 197 -6.00 12.03 14.06
C ALA A 197 -6.98 10.85 14.17
N ILE A 198 -6.48 9.63 13.96
CA ILE A 198 -7.21 8.37 14.10
C ILE A 198 -6.38 7.52 15.07
N LYS A 199 -6.75 7.52 16.36
CA LYS A 199 -5.95 6.87 17.42
C LYS A 199 -6.73 5.86 18.26
N ASN A 200 -6.12 4.71 18.57
CA ASN A 200 -6.72 3.66 19.43
C ASN A 200 -8.08 3.13 18.93
N ASN A 201 -8.34 3.15 17.62
CA ASN A 201 -9.62 2.72 17.05
C ASN A 201 -9.60 1.29 16.53
N SER A 202 -10.78 0.74 16.30
CA SER A 202 -11.03 -0.53 15.61
C SER A 202 -11.65 -0.27 14.23
N ILE A 203 -10.89 -0.49 13.16
CA ILE A 203 -11.34 -0.35 11.76
C ILE A 203 -11.46 -1.75 11.15
N ILE A 204 -12.68 -2.33 11.22
CA ILE A 204 -12.86 -3.78 11.09
C ILE A 204 -13.92 -4.20 10.05
N GLY A 205 -13.60 -5.18 9.22
CA GLY A 205 -14.60 -5.88 8.40
C GLY A 205 -15.22 -5.04 7.28
N ASN A 206 -14.55 -3.97 6.84
CA ASN A 206 -15.04 -3.12 5.75
C ASN A 206 -14.84 -3.83 4.40
N GLN A 207 -15.80 -3.69 3.48
CA GLN A 207 -15.86 -4.48 2.24
C GLN A 207 -14.86 -4.04 1.15
N ALA A 208 -14.02 -3.06 1.45
CA ALA A 208 -12.82 -2.74 0.69
C ALA A 208 -11.68 -2.35 1.65
N ILE A 209 -11.16 -1.12 1.55
CA ILE A 209 -10.03 -0.62 2.32
C ILE A 209 -10.47 -0.16 3.72
N GLY A 210 -9.65 -0.42 4.75
CA GLY A 210 -9.89 0.09 6.11
C GLY A 210 -9.77 1.63 6.17
N ILE A 211 -8.56 2.14 5.92
CA ILE A 211 -8.28 3.59 5.85
C ILE A 211 -7.62 3.92 4.50
N TYR A 212 -8.24 4.80 3.72
CA TYR A 212 -7.67 5.35 2.49
C TYR A 212 -7.17 6.77 2.76
N ILE A 213 -5.89 7.04 2.49
CA ILE A 213 -5.27 8.35 2.60
C ILE A 213 -5.04 8.90 1.19
N ASN A 214 -5.96 9.77 0.72
CA ASN A 214 -5.90 10.48 -0.57
C ASN A 214 -5.50 11.95 -0.35
N ASN A 215 -4.31 12.19 0.21
CA ASN A 215 -3.89 13.53 0.60
C ASN A 215 -3.07 14.22 -0.51
N THR A 216 -3.69 15.17 -1.21
CA THR A 216 -3.03 16.02 -2.22
C THR A 216 -2.72 17.43 -1.69
N SER A 217 -2.63 17.62 -0.37
CA SER A 217 -2.40 18.92 0.26
C SER A 217 -1.05 19.50 -0.11
N ALA A 218 -1.01 20.80 -0.43
CA ALA A 218 0.22 21.57 -0.59
C ALA A 218 0.72 22.20 0.73
N ASP A 219 0.00 21.96 1.83
CA ASP A 219 0.46 22.32 3.18
C ASP A 219 1.36 21.20 3.74
N ALA A 220 2.60 21.52 4.08
CA ALA A 220 3.56 20.58 4.65
C ALA A 220 3.46 20.44 6.18
N THR A 221 2.56 21.19 6.83
CA THR A 221 2.31 21.10 8.28
C THR A 221 1.18 20.11 8.62
N ASN A 222 0.21 19.97 7.71
CA ASN A 222 -0.86 18.97 7.74
C ASN A 222 -0.31 17.57 8.03
N THR A 223 -0.95 16.85 8.95
CA THR A 223 -0.54 15.51 9.37
C THR A 223 -1.74 14.56 9.46
N MET A 224 -1.64 13.45 8.72
CA MET A 224 -2.52 12.28 8.85
C MET A 224 -1.86 11.34 9.87
N ASP A 225 -2.42 11.29 11.07
CA ASP A 225 -1.85 10.62 12.25
C ASP A 225 -2.68 9.37 12.60
N ILE A 226 -2.16 8.20 12.21
CA ILE A 226 -2.80 6.90 12.32
C ILE A 226 -2.05 6.08 13.38
N GLU A 227 -2.48 6.16 14.64
CA GLU A 227 -1.72 5.65 15.78
C GLU A 227 -2.45 4.55 16.57
N ASN A 228 -1.76 3.45 16.89
CA ASN A 228 -2.24 2.41 17.82
C ASN A 228 -3.63 1.79 17.48
N ASN A 229 -4.03 1.80 16.21
CA ASN A 229 -5.31 1.25 15.78
C ASN A 229 -5.23 -0.26 15.54
N THR A 230 -6.36 -0.95 15.69
CA THR A 230 -6.57 -2.31 15.16
C THR A 230 -7.30 -2.22 13.83
N ILE A 231 -6.63 -2.59 12.74
CA ILE A 231 -7.15 -2.50 11.36
C ILE A 231 -7.20 -3.91 10.77
N SER A 232 -8.38 -4.53 10.75
CA SER A 232 -8.46 -5.98 10.49
C SER A 232 -9.68 -6.47 9.71
N GLY A 233 -9.51 -7.60 9.02
CA GLY A 233 -10.60 -8.27 8.28
C GLY A 233 -11.22 -7.43 7.15
N ASN A 234 -10.58 -6.34 6.72
CA ASN A 234 -11.05 -5.53 5.61
C ASN A 234 -10.79 -6.29 4.31
N SER A 235 -11.71 -6.24 3.33
CA SER A 235 -11.61 -7.09 2.12
C SER A 235 -10.54 -6.61 1.12
N GLY A 236 -10.05 -5.38 1.26
CA GLY A 236 -8.91 -4.81 0.54
C GLY A 236 -7.74 -4.56 1.50
N CYS A 237 -6.99 -3.48 1.28
CA CYS A 237 -5.86 -3.14 2.15
C CYS A 237 -6.31 -2.66 3.54
N GLY A 238 -5.47 -2.85 4.56
CA GLY A 238 -5.70 -2.23 5.87
C GLY A 238 -5.60 -0.70 5.77
N VAL A 239 -4.45 -0.21 5.32
CA VAL A 239 -4.20 1.20 4.98
C VAL A 239 -3.76 1.30 3.51
N TYR A 240 -4.36 2.22 2.76
CA TYR A 240 -3.95 2.58 1.39
C TYR A 240 -3.46 4.03 1.39
N LEU A 241 -2.23 4.27 0.96
CA LEU A 241 -1.60 5.59 0.93
C LEU A 241 -1.38 6.04 -0.52
N SER A 242 -2.17 7.04 -0.95
CA SER A 242 -2.03 7.78 -2.20
C SER A 242 -1.92 9.26 -1.87
N GLN A 243 -0.74 9.65 -1.38
CA GLN A 243 -0.42 11.01 -0.95
C GLN A 243 0.46 11.66 -2.03
N ALA A 244 -0.07 12.63 -2.77
CA ALA A 244 0.63 13.25 -3.91
C ALA A 244 1.16 14.67 -3.63
N GLY A 245 0.90 15.20 -2.42
CA GLY A 245 1.27 16.56 -2.03
C GLY A 245 2.50 16.64 -1.12
N THR A 246 2.50 17.60 -0.20
CA THR A 246 3.54 17.84 0.81
C THR A 246 3.12 17.43 2.22
N GLY A 247 1.84 17.11 2.44
CA GLY A 247 1.29 16.70 3.73
C GLY A 247 1.94 15.45 4.33
N ASN A 248 1.97 15.35 5.65
CA ASN A 248 2.63 14.28 6.40
C ASN A 248 1.70 13.08 6.61
N ALA A 249 2.27 11.88 6.66
CA ALA A 249 1.57 10.64 6.97
C ALA A 249 2.36 9.84 8.03
N LEU A 250 1.76 9.67 9.21
CA LEU A 250 2.31 8.89 10.32
C LEU A 250 1.41 7.66 10.50
N ILE A 251 1.98 6.47 10.34
CA ILE A 251 1.30 5.19 10.52
C ILE A 251 2.13 4.42 11.55
N GLU A 252 1.76 4.55 12.83
CA GLU A 252 2.60 4.10 13.94
C GLU A 252 1.85 3.23 14.96
N GLY A 253 2.51 2.18 15.46
CA GLY A 253 1.98 1.35 16.55
C GLY A 253 0.73 0.51 16.21
N ASN A 254 0.28 0.48 14.95
CA ASN A 254 -0.97 -0.17 14.58
C ASN A 254 -0.83 -1.70 14.51
N MET A 255 -1.88 -2.43 14.90
CA MET A 255 -2.05 -3.85 14.60
C MET A 255 -2.88 -4.00 13.33
N ILE A 256 -2.25 -4.45 12.24
CA ILE A 256 -2.87 -4.51 10.91
C ILE A 256 -2.94 -5.96 10.45
N ALA A 257 -4.11 -6.59 10.58
CA ALA A 257 -4.24 -8.04 10.60
C ALA A 257 -5.34 -8.62 9.71
N GLY A 258 -5.03 -9.65 8.93
CA GLY A 258 -6.02 -10.46 8.21
C GLY A 258 -6.81 -9.69 7.15
N ASN A 259 -6.22 -8.67 6.52
CA ASN A 259 -6.86 -7.92 5.45
C ASN A 259 -6.67 -8.63 4.09
N GLY A 260 -7.64 -8.47 3.19
CA GLY A 260 -7.71 -9.13 1.86
C GLY A 260 -6.79 -8.52 0.79
N GLY A 261 -6.06 -7.46 1.14
CA GLY A 261 -4.97 -6.88 0.37
C GLY A 261 -3.71 -6.78 1.24
N SER A 262 -2.91 -5.74 1.00
CA SER A 262 -1.72 -5.49 1.82
C SER A 262 -2.12 -4.93 3.19
N GLY A 263 -1.28 -5.11 4.21
CA GLY A 263 -1.49 -4.43 5.49
C GLY A 263 -1.44 -2.91 5.30
N ILE A 264 -0.33 -2.42 4.74
CA ILE A 264 -0.15 -1.05 4.28
C ILE A 264 0.29 -1.10 2.81
N TYR A 265 -0.44 -0.46 1.91
CA TYR A 265 0.01 -0.24 0.53
C TYR A 265 0.36 1.23 0.32
N ILE A 266 1.63 1.49 -0.02
CA ILE A 266 2.14 2.80 -0.43
C ILE A 266 2.14 2.85 -1.95
N ASP A 267 1.07 3.42 -2.50
CA ASP A 267 0.84 3.55 -3.93
C ASP A 267 1.48 4.82 -4.49
N ILE A 268 1.21 5.96 -3.84
CA ILE A 268 1.79 7.26 -4.17
C ILE A 268 2.27 7.93 -2.90
N PHE A 269 3.50 8.46 -2.92
CA PHE A 269 4.03 9.31 -1.86
C PHE A 269 4.81 10.50 -2.42
N GLY A 270 4.43 11.70 -1.99
CA GLY A 270 5.02 12.98 -2.37
C GLY A 270 6.28 13.30 -1.57
N THR A 271 6.38 14.54 -1.11
CA THR A 271 7.58 15.09 -0.46
C THR A 271 7.43 15.36 1.04
N GLY A 272 6.26 15.05 1.61
CA GLY A 272 6.01 15.19 3.04
C GLY A 272 6.84 14.25 3.93
N ASN A 273 6.65 14.36 5.24
CA ASN A 273 7.21 13.40 6.17
C ASN A 273 6.35 12.13 6.19
N LEU A 274 6.96 10.99 5.88
CA LEU A 274 6.39 9.67 6.14
C LEU A 274 6.98 9.11 7.43
N SER A 275 6.18 8.42 8.22
CA SER A 275 6.65 7.45 9.19
C SER A 275 5.78 6.20 9.12
N VAL A 276 6.40 5.04 8.94
CA VAL A 276 5.73 3.74 9.06
C VAL A 276 6.54 2.90 10.03
N ARG A 277 6.18 2.95 11.31
CA ARG A 277 7.01 2.41 12.41
C ARG A 277 6.21 1.67 13.47
N ASN A 278 6.83 0.67 14.09
CA ASN A 278 6.26 -0.08 15.22
C ASN A 278 4.90 -0.74 14.92
N ASN A 279 4.53 -0.93 13.65
CA ASN A 279 3.29 -1.60 13.29
C ASN A 279 3.50 -3.12 13.33
N ASN A 280 2.46 -3.84 13.74
CA ASN A 280 2.44 -5.31 13.72
C ASN A 280 1.54 -5.80 12.60
N LEU A 281 2.13 -6.38 11.55
CA LEU A 281 1.45 -6.72 10.31
C LEU A 281 1.32 -8.24 10.21
N LEU A 282 0.08 -8.73 10.32
CA LEU A 282 -0.22 -10.14 10.56
C LEU A 282 -1.17 -10.72 9.50
N ASN A 283 -0.81 -11.84 8.86
CA ASN A 283 -1.71 -12.64 8.02
C ASN A 283 -2.48 -11.85 6.92
N ASN A 284 -1.94 -10.75 6.41
CA ASN A 284 -2.53 -10.05 5.27
C ASN A 284 -2.29 -10.88 3.99
N THR A 285 -3.28 -10.91 3.08
CA THR A 285 -3.23 -11.80 1.90
C THR A 285 -2.44 -11.23 0.72
N ASP A 286 -2.08 -9.94 0.80
CA ASP A 286 -0.89 -9.39 0.15
C ASP A 286 0.13 -8.95 1.24
N SER A 287 1.27 -8.38 0.84
CA SER A 287 2.39 -8.03 1.71
C SER A 287 1.98 -7.30 2.99
N GLY A 288 2.74 -7.47 4.08
CA GLY A 288 2.55 -6.65 5.27
C GLY A 288 2.64 -5.16 4.92
N ILE A 289 3.77 -4.75 4.31
CA ILE A 289 3.90 -3.46 3.62
C ILE A 289 4.22 -3.73 2.16
N LEU A 290 3.49 -3.11 1.23
CA LEU A 290 3.82 -3.06 -0.20
C LEU A 290 4.14 -1.62 -0.61
N VAL A 291 5.19 -1.43 -1.42
CA VAL A 291 5.60 -0.12 -1.95
C VAL A 291 5.66 -0.17 -3.47
N TYR A 292 4.85 0.66 -4.13
CA TYR A 292 4.95 0.88 -5.56
C TYR A 292 6.01 1.96 -5.86
N LEU A 293 7.12 1.55 -6.44
CA LEU A 293 8.27 2.43 -6.72
C LEU A 293 7.93 3.54 -7.72
N GLY A 294 6.91 3.31 -8.56
CA GLY A 294 6.47 4.23 -9.61
C GLY A 294 5.64 5.42 -9.13
N GLY A 295 5.22 5.45 -7.86
CA GLY A 295 4.49 6.58 -7.25
C GLY A 295 5.33 7.39 -6.25
N LEU A 296 6.63 7.14 -6.13
CA LEU A 296 7.49 7.80 -5.14
C LEU A 296 8.16 9.06 -5.69
N SER A 297 8.00 10.18 -4.97
CA SER A 297 8.72 11.44 -5.26
C SER A 297 10.09 11.54 -4.57
N SER A 298 10.40 10.62 -3.65
CA SER A 298 11.69 10.51 -2.96
C SER A 298 11.91 9.07 -2.44
N SER A 299 13.16 8.68 -2.13
CA SER A 299 13.41 7.41 -1.45
C SER A 299 12.84 7.44 -0.02
N ILE A 300 11.98 6.47 0.31
CA ILE A 300 11.26 6.42 1.60
C ILE A 300 11.79 5.36 2.59
N PHE A 301 12.75 4.52 2.22
CA PHE A 301 13.09 3.32 2.98
C PHE A 301 13.78 3.55 4.35
N THR A 302 14.22 4.77 4.65
CA THR A 302 14.64 5.19 6.00
C THR A 302 13.47 5.53 6.93
N ARG A 303 12.27 5.69 6.35
CA ARG A 303 11.02 6.06 7.03
C ARG A 303 10.15 4.83 7.36
N ILE A 304 10.53 3.65 6.85
CA ILE A 304 9.92 2.35 7.15
C ILE A 304 10.90 1.59 8.04
N ALA A 305 10.60 1.47 9.34
CA ALA A 305 11.49 0.86 10.32
C ALA A 305 10.69 0.16 11.44
N ASP A 306 11.32 -0.74 12.19
CA ASP A 306 10.77 -1.28 13.45
C ASP A 306 9.39 -1.95 13.36
N ASN A 307 8.96 -2.37 12.17
CA ASN A 307 7.70 -3.08 11.95
C ASN A 307 7.90 -4.60 12.03
N THR A 308 6.92 -5.33 12.59
CA THR A 308 6.93 -6.80 12.67
C THR A 308 6.03 -7.41 11.60
N TYR A 309 6.47 -8.53 11.01
CA TYR A 309 5.77 -9.20 9.90
C TYR A 309 5.63 -10.70 10.20
N GLU A 310 4.40 -11.20 10.24
CA GLU A 310 4.13 -12.62 10.44
C GLU A 310 2.96 -13.07 9.55
N GLY A 311 3.11 -14.22 8.88
CA GLY A 311 2.02 -14.87 8.14
C GLY A 311 1.50 -14.13 6.91
N ASN A 312 1.97 -12.91 6.63
CA ASN A 312 1.60 -12.19 5.40
C ASN A 312 2.08 -12.96 4.17
N THR A 313 1.36 -12.83 3.07
CA THR A 313 1.70 -13.49 1.81
C THR A 313 1.71 -12.51 0.66
N ILE A 314 2.54 -12.70 -0.37
CA ILE A 314 2.44 -11.96 -1.64
C ILE A 314 2.31 -12.96 -2.79
N LYS A 315 1.24 -12.85 -3.58
CA LYS A 315 0.91 -13.82 -4.66
C LYS A 315 0.94 -15.30 -4.19
N GLY A 316 0.63 -15.54 -2.91
CA GLY A 316 0.66 -16.87 -2.27
C GLY A 316 2.04 -17.33 -1.73
N ALA A 317 3.12 -16.59 -1.95
CA ALA A 317 4.41 -16.80 -1.28
C ALA A 317 4.42 -16.09 0.09
N SER A 318 5.16 -16.59 1.08
CA SER A 318 5.31 -15.87 2.37
C SER A 318 6.07 -14.55 2.18
N CYS A 319 5.58 -13.47 2.81
CA CYS A 319 6.09 -12.10 2.73
C CYS A 319 6.36 -11.51 4.13
N ASN A 320 7.29 -12.11 4.86
CA ASN A 320 7.75 -11.55 6.15
C ASN A 320 8.80 -10.44 5.89
N GLY A 321 8.34 -9.31 5.37
CA GLY A 321 9.16 -8.15 4.98
C GLY A 321 8.39 -7.18 4.06
N VAL A 322 9.12 -6.27 3.41
CA VAL A 322 8.53 -5.21 2.56
C VAL A 322 8.44 -5.66 1.09
N GLY A 323 7.24 -5.73 0.54
CA GLY A 323 7.03 -5.89 -0.90
C GLY A 323 7.44 -4.63 -1.66
N ILE A 324 8.16 -4.78 -2.77
CA ILE A 324 8.56 -3.68 -3.68
C ILE A 324 8.30 -4.07 -5.14
N GLY A 325 7.86 -3.13 -5.96
CA GLY A 325 7.67 -3.39 -7.39
C GLY A 325 7.43 -2.16 -8.24
N GLY A 326 7.46 -2.36 -9.57
CA GLY A 326 7.25 -1.31 -10.56
C GLY A 326 8.53 -0.59 -10.97
N SER A 327 8.37 0.61 -11.51
CA SER A 327 9.47 1.39 -12.11
C SER A 327 10.03 2.43 -11.13
N VAL A 328 11.34 2.46 -10.99
CA VAL A 328 12.08 3.51 -10.25
C VAL A 328 11.96 4.83 -11.02
N ILE A 329 11.24 5.82 -10.49
CA ILE A 329 11.07 7.15 -11.13
C ILE A 329 11.97 8.26 -10.53
N VAL A 330 12.50 8.02 -9.34
CA VAL A 330 13.50 8.84 -8.62
C VAL A 330 14.62 7.92 -8.13
N ASP A 331 15.79 8.43 -7.76
CA ASP A 331 16.83 7.56 -7.22
C ASP A 331 16.38 6.95 -5.87
N ILE A 332 16.43 5.63 -5.78
CA ILE A 332 15.99 4.85 -4.62
C ILE A 332 17.19 4.26 -3.91
N THR A 333 17.18 4.32 -2.58
CA THR A 333 18.13 3.61 -1.73
C THR A 333 17.35 2.69 -0.79
N LEU A 334 17.48 1.38 -0.97
CA LEU A 334 16.97 0.38 -0.05
C LEU A 334 17.90 0.31 1.17
N THR A 335 17.31 0.41 2.37
CA THR A 335 17.99 0.24 3.66
C THR A 335 18.10 -1.24 4.03
N SER A 336 19.00 -1.59 4.97
CA SER A 336 19.22 -2.98 5.41
C SER A 336 17.94 -3.61 5.99
N ALA A 337 17.21 -4.38 5.17
CA ALA A 337 15.98 -5.08 5.53
C ALA A 337 15.76 -6.30 4.61
N VAL A 338 14.63 -7.00 4.81
CA VAL A 338 14.15 -8.04 3.88
C VAL A 338 13.09 -7.44 2.96
N TYR A 339 13.35 -7.50 1.65
CA TYR A 339 12.42 -7.06 0.60
C TYR A 339 11.95 -8.24 -0.25
N TYR A 340 10.74 -8.13 -0.79
CA TYR A 340 10.17 -9.10 -1.74
C TYR A 340 9.82 -8.39 -3.05
N LEU A 341 10.36 -8.87 -4.18
CA LEU A 341 10.06 -8.39 -5.53
C LEU A 341 8.63 -8.79 -5.89
N ALA A 342 7.69 -7.86 -5.71
CA ALA A 342 6.26 -8.07 -5.90
C ALA A 342 5.92 -8.58 -7.30
N ASP A 343 6.60 -8.05 -8.32
CA ASP A 343 6.67 -8.62 -9.66
C ASP A 343 8.09 -8.39 -10.19
N PHE A 344 8.29 -7.40 -11.05
CA PHE A 344 9.60 -6.88 -11.43
C PHE A 344 9.91 -5.58 -10.68
N VAL A 345 11.20 -5.25 -10.61
CA VAL A 345 11.68 -3.88 -10.37
C VAL A 345 12.39 -3.40 -11.64
N LEU A 346 11.91 -2.31 -12.23
CA LEU A 346 12.53 -1.67 -13.40
C LEU A 346 13.33 -0.45 -12.95
N VAL A 347 14.60 -0.38 -13.36
CA VAL A 347 15.49 0.77 -13.20
C VAL A 347 15.67 1.42 -14.58
N PRO A 348 14.92 2.48 -14.92
CA PRO A 348 15.03 3.16 -16.21
C PRO A 348 16.39 3.86 -16.40
N ASN A 349 16.67 4.31 -17.63
CA ASN A 349 17.79 5.23 -17.91
C ASN A 349 17.77 6.42 -16.93
N ASP A 350 18.95 6.94 -16.60
CA ASP A 350 19.14 8.09 -15.72
C ASP A 350 18.57 7.92 -14.29
N LYS A 351 18.36 6.66 -13.86
CA LYS A 351 17.92 6.31 -12.50
C LYS A 351 18.85 5.30 -11.85
N THR A 352 19.00 5.42 -10.54
CA THR A 352 19.81 4.54 -9.71
C THR A 352 18.94 3.82 -8.67
N LEU A 353 19.04 2.50 -8.63
CA LEU A 353 18.65 1.70 -7.47
C LEU A 353 19.91 1.35 -6.68
N THR A 354 20.03 1.90 -5.48
CA THR A 354 21.08 1.57 -4.52
C THR A 354 20.55 0.62 -3.46
N VAL A 355 21.34 -0.40 -3.11
CA VAL A 355 21.04 -1.40 -2.09
C VAL A 355 22.14 -1.34 -1.04
N GLN A 356 21.78 -1.12 0.22
CA GLN A 356 22.73 -1.01 1.34
C GLN A 356 23.22 -2.40 1.81
N PRO A 357 24.42 -2.51 2.41
CA PRO A 357 24.92 -3.74 3.04
C PRO A 357 23.91 -4.41 3.97
N GLY A 358 23.94 -5.75 4.06
CA GLY A 358 23.03 -6.55 4.89
C GLY A 358 21.61 -6.72 4.35
N THR A 359 21.26 -6.08 3.23
CA THR A 359 19.94 -6.20 2.60
C THR A 359 19.73 -7.59 1.98
N ILE A 360 18.54 -8.16 2.18
CA ILE A 360 18.09 -9.41 1.53
C ILE A 360 16.90 -9.09 0.61
N ILE A 361 17.04 -9.34 -0.69
CA ILE A 361 16.00 -9.22 -1.70
C ILE A 361 15.58 -10.62 -2.15
N LYS A 362 14.28 -10.92 -2.00
CA LYS A 362 13.66 -12.18 -2.37
C LYS A 362 12.73 -12.00 -3.57
N SER A 363 12.54 -13.02 -4.39
CA SER A 363 11.40 -13.06 -5.33
C SER A 363 10.05 -13.18 -4.60
N SER A 364 8.94 -12.73 -5.20
CA SER A 364 7.60 -13.23 -4.83
C SER A 364 7.21 -14.49 -5.61
N SER A 365 7.79 -14.65 -6.80
CA SER A 365 7.44 -15.72 -7.73
C SER A 365 8.58 -16.02 -8.69
N LYS A 366 8.46 -17.11 -9.45
CA LYS A 366 9.38 -17.47 -10.52
C LYS A 366 9.56 -16.44 -11.63
N GLY A 367 8.59 -15.54 -11.81
CA GLY A 367 8.66 -14.45 -12.80
C GLY A 367 9.41 -13.22 -12.32
N SER A 368 9.67 -13.08 -11.00
CA SER A 368 10.25 -11.87 -10.45
C SER A 368 11.67 -11.60 -10.97
N SER A 369 11.95 -10.36 -11.38
CA SER A 369 13.22 -9.93 -11.97
C SER A 369 13.64 -8.53 -11.50
N ILE A 370 14.91 -8.18 -11.72
CA ILE A 370 15.39 -6.80 -11.67
C ILE A 370 15.88 -6.41 -13.07
N ASN A 371 15.25 -5.41 -13.66
CA ASN A 371 15.45 -4.98 -15.05
C ASN A 371 16.21 -3.65 -15.05
N VAL A 372 17.45 -3.61 -15.54
CA VAL A 372 18.38 -2.48 -15.37
C VAL A 372 18.71 -1.85 -16.73
N TYR A 373 18.13 -0.68 -17.00
CA TYR A 373 18.54 0.24 -18.08
C TYR A 373 19.36 1.42 -17.55
N GLY A 374 19.14 1.80 -16.27
CA GLY A 374 19.98 2.75 -15.54
C GLY A 374 21.05 2.04 -14.73
N LYS A 375 21.12 2.32 -13.43
CA LYS A 375 22.20 1.85 -12.55
C LYS A 375 21.68 1.04 -11.36
N LEU A 376 22.17 -0.19 -11.21
CA LEU A 376 22.02 -0.98 -9.98
C LEU A 376 23.33 -0.95 -9.20
N ASN A 377 23.31 -0.40 -7.99
CA ASN A 377 24.44 -0.39 -7.07
C ASN A 377 24.13 -1.28 -5.87
N ALA A 378 24.78 -2.44 -5.78
CA ALA A 378 24.71 -3.32 -4.63
C ALA A 378 26.13 -3.54 -4.12
N ILE A 379 26.57 -2.68 -3.20
CA ILE A 379 27.90 -2.72 -2.58
C ILE A 379 27.70 -3.13 -1.12
N GLY A 380 27.89 -4.43 -0.85
CA GLY A 380 27.85 -5.01 0.47
C GLY A 380 29.19 -4.92 1.20
N THR A 381 29.36 -5.72 2.24
CA THR A 381 30.66 -6.00 2.87
C THR A 381 30.76 -7.49 3.20
N GLU A 382 31.97 -8.00 3.46
CA GLU A 382 32.19 -9.40 3.83
C GLU A 382 31.33 -9.82 5.05
N GLY A 383 31.24 -8.95 6.06
CA GLY A 383 30.42 -9.18 7.26
C GLY A 383 28.91 -8.92 7.07
N SER A 384 28.52 -8.14 6.07
CA SER A 384 27.13 -7.79 5.76
C SER A 384 26.88 -7.82 4.25
N PRO A 385 26.94 -8.99 3.60
CA PRO A 385 26.76 -9.10 2.17
C PRO A 385 25.31 -8.78 1.77
N ILE A 386 25.12 -8.34 0.53
CA ILE A 386 23.77 -8.14 -0.04
C ILE A 386 23.34 -9.44 -0.72
N VAL A 387 22.11 -9.88 -0.47
CA VAL A 387 21.62 -11.18 -0.96
C VAL A 387 20.45 -10.98 -1.91
N PHE A 388 20.52 -11.55 -3.10
CA PHE A 388 19.41 -11.68 -4.04
C PHE A 388 19.07 -13.17 -4.17
N THR A 389 17.85 -13.57 -3.80
CA THR A 389 17.48 -14.99 -3.74
C THR A 389 15.99 -15.25 -4.02
N SER A 390 15.56 -16.51 -3.99
CA SER A 390 14.15 -16.89 -4.03
C SER A 390 13.48 -16.75 -2.66
N HIS A 391 12.16 -16.46 -2.60
CA HIS A 391 11.37 -16.67 -1.38
C HIS A 391 11.44 -18.11 -0.84
N LYS A 392 11.84 -19.07 -1.67
CA LYS A 392 12.01 -20.48 -1.30
C LYS A 392 13.36 -20.81 -0.69
N ASP A 393 14.35 -19.91 -0.73
CA ASP A 393 15.69 -20.20 -0.17
C ASP A 393 15.64 -20.38 1.35
N ALA A 394 15.80 -21.64 1.80
CA ALA A 394 15.78 -22.02 3.21
C ALA A 394 16.91 -21.36 4.02
N THR A 395 18.05 -21.02 3.40
CA THR A 395 19.14 -20.27 4.07
C THR A 395 18.66 -18.90 4.56
N TYR A 396 17.64 -18.32 3.91
CA TYR A 396 17.06 -17.03 4.25
C TYR A 396 15.59 -17.15 4.71
N GLY A 397 15.19 -18.30 5.25
CA GLY A 397 13.87 -18.52 5.85
C GLY A 397 12.74 -18.88 4.87
N GLY A 398 13.08 -19.37 3.67
CA GLY A 398 12.14 -19.99 2.74
C GLY A 398 11.83 -21.46 3.09
N SER A 399 10.93 -22.09 2.32
CA SER A 399 10.50 -23.49 2.52
C SER A 399 11.43 -24.55 1.92
N GLY A 400 12.51 -24.15 1.25
CA GLY A 400 13.36 -24.99 0.42
C GLY A 400 13.02 -24.84 -1.06
N VAL A 401 14.05 -24.71 -1.91
CA VAL A 401 13.95 -24.79 -3.36
C VAL A 401 13.90 -26.27 -3.72
N THR A 402 12.78 -26.75 -4.25
CA THR A 402 12.57 -28.16 -4.61
C THR A 402 12.77 -28.42 -6.10
N GLY A 403 12.77 -27.37 -6.91
CA GLY A 403 13.06 -27.44 -8.31
C GLY A 403 12.90 -26.10 -8.99
N TYR A 404 12.79 -26.19 -10.31
CA TYR A 404 13.01 -25.06 -11.20
C TYR A 404 11.99 -23.92 -11.08
N TYR A 405 10.74 -24.23 -10.77
CA TYR A 405 9.69 -23.22 -10.53
C TYR A 405 9.79 -22.51 -9.18
N ASP A 406 10.71 -22.92 -8.31
CA ASP A 406 11.05 -22.20 -7.09
C ASP A 406 12.17 -21.16 -7.33
N CYS A 407 12.89 -21.20 -8.46
CA CYS A 407 13.90 -20.20 -8.84
C CYS A 407 13.27 -18.93 -9.42
N TRP A 408 13.96 -17.79 -9.30
CA TRP A 408 13.52 -16.48 -9.83
C TRP A 408 14.19 -16.13 -11.17
N SER A 409 13.74 -15.08 -11.86
CA SER A 409 14.21 -14.76 -13.22
C SER A 409 15.66 -14.24 -13.27
N GLY A 410 16.20 -13.71 -12.18
CA GLY A 410 17.53 -13.09 -12.13
C GLY A 410 17.55 -11.58 -12.41
N VAL A 411 18.76 -11.05 -12.61
CA VAL A 411 19.03 -9.65 -12.95
C VAL A 411 19.29 -9.53 -14.46
N ILE A 412 18.62 -8.59 -15.12
CA ILE A 412 18.77 -8.32 -16.55
C ILE A 412 19.36 -6.92 -16.73
N VAL A 413 20.61 -6.85 -17.16
CA VAL A 413 21.35 -5.62 -17.43
C VAL A 413 21.27 -5.32 -18.92
N TYR A 414 20.31 -4.48 -19.32
CA TYR A 414 20.11 -4.08 -20.71
C TYR A 414 21.28 -3.24 -21.24
N SER A 415 21.36 -3.04 -22.55
CA SER A 415 22.50 -2.39 -23.23
C SER A 415 22.94 -1.02 -22.69
N THR A 416 22.04 -0.23 -22.11
CA THR A 416 22.36 1.06 -21.44
C THR A 416 22.70 0.92 -19.95
N GLY A 417 22.40 -0.24 -19.35
CA GLY A 417 22.47 -0.47 -17.93
C GLY A 417 23.87 -0.72 -17.38
N GLU A 418 24.06 -0.35 -16.11
CA GLU A 418 25.24 -0.72 -15.33
C GLU A 418 24.82 -1.44 -14.04
N PHE A 419 25.36 -2.63 -13.80
CA PHE A 419 25.28 -3.31 -12.51
C PHE A 419 26.65 -3.31 -11.83
N ASN A 420 26.72 -2.68 -10.66
CA ASN A 420 27.86 -2.73 -9.74
C ASN A 420 27.48 -3.64 -8.56
N GLY A 421 28.02 -4.85 -8.54
CA GLY A 421 27.92 -5.80 -7.44
C GLY A 421 29.27 -5.96 -6.76
N ASP A 422 29.35 -5.66 -5.47
CA ASP A 422 30.51 -5.98 -4.64
C ASP A 422 30.05 -6.61 -3.33
N ASN A 423 30.71 -7.69 -2.89
CA ASN A 423 30.30 -8.44 -1.69
C ASN A 423 28.80 -8.82 -1.71
N ILE A 424 28.31 -9.32 -2.85
CA ILE A 424 26.92 -9.78 -3.02
C ILE A 424 26.81 -11.30 -3.18
N LYS A 425 25.61 -11.84 -2.94
CA LYS A 425 25.25 -13.23 -3.23
C LYS A 425 24.01 -13.24 -4.13
N ILE A 426 24.10 -13.92 -5.28
CA ILE A 426 22.95 -14.17 -6.16
C ILE A 426 22.68 -15.68 -6.15
N ARG A 427 21.50 -16.06 -5.68
CA ARG A 427 21.14 -17.45 -5.38
C ARG A 427 19.83 -17.85 -6.04
N TYR A 428 19.73 -19.10 -6.49
CA TYR A 428 18.48 -19.69 -7.00
C TYR A 428 17.77 -18.87 -8.10
N ALA A 429 18.55 -18.32 -9.02
CA ALA A 429 18.07 -17.51 -10.15
C ALA A 429 18.16 -18.29 -11.48
N GLY A 430 17.53 -17.77 -12.54
CA GLY A 430 17.52 -18.34 -13.89
C GLY A 430 16.39 -19.33 -14.17
N SER A 431 15.12 -18.90 -14.08
CA SER A 431 13.93 -19.70 -14.44
C SER A 431 13.49 -19.55 -15.92
N ASP A 432 12.95 -20.61 -16.53
CA ASP A 432 12.38 -20.69 -17.91
C ASP A 432 10.99 -20.03 -17.95
N TYR A 433 10.46 -19.60 -16.80
CA TYR A 433 9.15 -18.97 -16.77
C TYR A 433 9.18 -17.54 -17.32
N SER A 434 10.34 -17.11 -17.83
CA SER A 434 10.55 -15.79 -18.38
C SER A 434 10.08 -15.72 -19.84
N ARG A 435 9.79 -14.49 -20.29
CA ARG A 435 9.64 -14.16 -21.72
C ARG A 435 10.99 -13.79 -22.34
N TYR A 436 12.08 -14.17 -21.67
CA TYR A 436 13.43 -13.64 -21.82
C TYR A 436 14.43 -14.81 -21.86
N SER A 437 14.53 -15.43 -23.04
CA SER A 437 15.74 -16.22 -23.34
C SER A 437 16.92 -15.25 -23.40
N PRO A 438 18.04 -15.51 -22.71
CA PRO A 438 18.42 -16.77 -22.05
C PRO A 438 18.16 -16.79 -20.54
N HIS A 439 17.90 -17.98 -20.00
CA HIS A 439 17.68 -18.17 -18.57
C HIS A 439 19.02 -18.20 -17.83
N CYS A 440 19.21 -17.27 -16.90
CA CYS A 440 20.49 -17.08 -16.21
C CYS A 440 20.29 -16.28 -14.91
N ALA A 441 21.27 -16.29 -14.01
CA ALA A 441 21.22 -15.46 -12.81
C ALA A 441 21.52 -13.98 -13.09
N ILE A 442 22.43 -13.69 -14.03
CA ILE A 442 22.62 -12.37 -14.62
C ILE A 442 22.64 -12.47 -16.16
N ASN A 443 21.76 -11.73 -16.85
CA ASN A 443 21.84 -11.46 -18.29
C ASN A 443 22.55 -10.11 -18.50
N VAL A 444 23.59 -10.06 -19.33
CA VAL A 444 24.44 -8.87 -19.51
C VAL A 444 24.49 -8.45 -20.98
N GLU A 445 23.69 -7.45 -21.33
CA GLU A 445 23.81 -6.67 -22.58
C GLU A 445 24.60 -5.37 -22.36
N GLY A 446 24.50 -4.78 -21.17
CA GLY A 446 25.19 -3.55 -20.77
C GLY A 446 26.53 -3.81 -20.08
N LYS A 447 26.80 -3.05 -19.00
CA LYS A 447 28.03 -3.11 -18.21
C LYS A 447 27.82 -3.86 -16.89
N LEU A 448 28.67 -4.87 -16.63
CA LEU A 448 28.74 -5.56 -15.35
C LEU A 448 30.09 -5.31 -14.68
N ASN A 449 30.07 -4.87 -13.43
CA ASN A 449 31.22 -4.92 -12.52
C ASN A 449 30.80 -5.79 -11.34
N LEU A 450 31.38 -6.98 -11.21
CA LEU A 450 31.10 -7.96 -10.17
C LEU A 450 32.41 -8.34 -9.46
N THR A 451 32.52 -8.02 -8.18
CA THR A 451 33.72 -8.30 -7.38
C THR A 451 33.38 -8.90 -6.02
N ASN A 452 34.28 -9.73 -5.47
CA ASN A 452 34.15 -10.30 -4.12
C ASN A 452 32.79 -11.01 -3.86
N SER A 453 32.14 -11.55 -4.90
CA SER A 453 30.72 -11.94 -4.87
C SER A 453 30.49 -13.42 -5.20
N GLU A 454 29.35 -13.95 -4.77
CA GLU A 454 28.93 -15.34 -4.99
C GLU A 454 27.77 -15.39 -6.00
N ILE A 455 27.86 -16.26 -7.01
CA ILE A 455 26.67 -16.74 -7.74
C ILE A 455 26.55 -18.24 -7.54
N SER A 456 25.47 -18.69 -6.93
CA SER A 456 25.31 -20.10 -6.56
C SER A 456 23.90 -20.65 -6.75
N ASN A 457 23.83 -21.97 -6.95
CA ASN A 457 22.57 -22.69 -7.08
C ASN A 457 21.66 -22.12 -8.19
N SER A 458 22.26 -21.52 -9.24
CA SER A 458 21.50 -21.02 -10.39
C SER A 458 20.81 -22.19 -11.09
N CYS A 459 19.52 -22.02 -11.36
CA CYS A 459 18.70 -22.99 -12.07
C CYS A 459 19.07 -23.15 -13.55
N ALA A 460 19.84 -22.22 -14.11
CA ALA A 460 20.38 -22.23 -15.47
C ALA A 460 21.83 -21.67 -15.46
N TYR A 461 22.21 -20.84 -16.44
CA TYR A 461 23.54 -20.21 -16.46
C TYR A 461 23.78 -19.29 -15.25
N SER A 462 25.01 -19.21 -14.75
CA SER A 462 25.37 -18.22 -13.73
C SER A 462 25.41 -16.80 -14.31
N ILE A 463 26.09 -16.61 -15.45
CA ILE A 463 26.08 -15.34 -16.19
C ILE A 463 25.99 -15.63 -17.69
N PHE A 464 25.10 -14.91 -18.39
CA PHE A 464 25.06 -14.88 -19.84
C PHE A 464 25.52 -13.51 -20.35
N PHE A 465 26.54 -13.49 -21.20
CA PHE A 465 27.05 -12.27 -21.84
C PHE A 465 26.55 -12.15 -23.28
N ASN A 466 25.84 -11.06 -23.54
CA ASN A 466 25.46 -10.59 -24.88
C ASN A 466 25.98 -9.16 -25.13
N THR A 467 27.03 -8.76 -24.41
CA THR A 467 27.60 -7.42 -24.39
C THR A 467 28.90 -7.35 -25.22
N ASP A 468 29.17 -6.17 -25.76
CA ASP A 468 30.44 -5.82 -26.41
C ASP A 468 31.31 -4.94 -25.48
N ILE A 469 30.94 -4.85 -24.19
CA ILE A 469 31.66 -4.14 -23.13
C ILE A 469 32.33 -5.19 -22.22
N GLN A 470 33.64 -5.12 -22.06
CA GLN A 470 34.38 -6.04 -21.16
C GLN A 470 33.88 -5.86 -19.71
N PRO A 471 33.29 -6.89 -19.08
CA PRO A 471 32.89 -6.83 -17.68
C PRO A 471 34.11 -6.87 -16.74
N VAL A 472 33.95 -6.37 -15.52
CA VAL A 472 34.93 -6.60 -14.44
C VAL A 472 34.46 -7.80 -13.62
N LEU A 473 35.26 -8.85 -13.58
CA LEU A 473 34.95 -10.12 -12.88
C LEU A 473 36.18 -10.53 -12.06
N PHE A 474 36.22 -10.21 -10.77
CA PHE A 474 37.39 -10.47 -9.92
C PHE A 474 37.03 -10.93 -8.49
N ASN A 475 37.74 -11.94 -7.99
CA ASN A 475 37.56 -12.53 -6.67
C ASN A 475 36.12 -13.04 -6.40
N ASN A 476 35.43 -13.54 -7.43
CA ASN A 476 34.09 -14.10 -7.30
C ASN A 476 34.12 -15.63 -7.15
N THR A 477 33.03 -16.16 -6.59
CA THR A 477 32.78 -17.58 -6.36
C THR A 477 31.57 -18.03 -7.17
N PHE A 478 31.78 -18.97 -8.08
CA PHE A 478 30.73 -19.68 -8.83
C PHE A 478 30.66 -21.11 -8.28
N VAL A 479 29.49 -21.53 -7.78
CA VAL A 479 29.33 -22.81 -7.08
C VAL A 479 27.94 -23.40 -7.24
N ALA A 480 27.86 -24.69 -7.61
CA ALA A 480 26.63 -25.46 -7.76
C ALA A 480 25.61 -24.85 -8.73
N ASN A 481 26.07 -24.18 -9.79
CA ASN A 481 25.17 -23.65 -10.83
C ASN A 481 24.87 -24.74 -11.88
N ALA A 482 23.63 -24.80 -12.39
CA ALA A 482 23.25 -25.78 -13.42
C ALA A 482 24.05 -25.61 -14.73
N SER A 483 24.53 -24.39 -15.00
CA SER A 483 25.60 -24.10 -15.96
C SER A 483 26.37 -22.87 -15.47
N GLY A 484 27.65 -22.75 -15.82
CA GLY A 484 28.46 -21.57 -15.47
C GLY A 484 28.24 -20.41 -16.43
N MET A 485 29.33 -19.79 -16.88
CA MET A 485 29.29 -18.61 -17.75
C MET A 485 29.14 -18.96 -19.23
N TYR A 486 28.32 -18.19 -19.93
CA TYR A 486 28.16 -18.29 -21.39
C TYR A 486 28.40 -16.95 -22.07
N ASN A 487 29.37 -16.90 -22.99
CA ASN A 487 29.65 -15.77 -23.86
C ASN A 487 29.01 -16.00 -25.24
N ASN A 488 27.94 -15.27 -25.54
CA ASN A 488 27.26 -15.29 -26.84
C ASN A 488 28.00 -14.50 -27.93
N LYS A 489 29.01 -13.72 -27.55
CA LYS A 489 29.84 -12.87 -28.40
C LYS A 489 31.28 -13.38 -28.54
N ALA A 490 31.51 -14.68 -28.29
CA ALA A 490 32.83 -15.33 -28.31
C ALA A 490 33.63 -15.10 -29.62
N SER A 491 32.94 -14.91 -30.75
CA SER A 491 33.55 -14.61 -32.04
C SER A 491 34.08 -13.17 -32.20
N ILE A 492 33.76 -12.25 -31.29
CA ILE A 492 34.16 -10.83 -31.34
C ILE A 492 34.81 -10.31 -30.06
N MET A 493 34.55 -10.92 -28.90
CA MET A 493 35.17 -10.57 -27.62
C MET A 493 35.45 -11.82 -26.79
N THR A 494 36.64 -11.88 -26.18
CA THR A 494 36.94 -12.81 -25.09
C THR A 494 36.71 -12.10 -23.76
N ILE A 495 35.84 -12.67 -22.90
CA ILE A 495 35.56 -12.17 -21.56
C ILE A 495 36.72 -12.55 -20.63
N ILE A 496 37.39 -11.55 -20.04
CA ILE A 496 38.35 -11.77 -18.96
C ILE A 496 37.60 -12.11 -17.66
N ALA A 497 37.77 -13.33 -17.18
CA ALA A 497 37.17 -13.87 -15.95
C ALA A 497 38.23 -14.54 -15.04
N GLN A 498 39.45 -13.97 -15.03
CA GLN A 498 40.58 -14.44 -14.23
C GLN A 498 40.40 -14.12 -12.73
N ASN A 499 41.07 -14.88 -11.87
CA ASN A 499 41.02 -14.77 -10.41
C ASN A 499 39.59 -14.90 -9.85
N ASN A 500 38.83 -15.88 -10.37
CA ASN A 500 37.56 -16.32 -9.82
C ASN A 500 37.64 -17.82 -9.46
N TYR A 501 36.82 -18.28 -8.52
CA TYR A 501 36.66 -19.68 -8.15
C TYR A 501 35.47 -20.30 -8.89
N TRP A 502 35.62 -21.54 -9.36
CA TRP A 502 34.71 -22.19 -10.31
C TRP A 502 34.20 -23.55 -9.81
N ASN A 503 33.82 -23.67 -8.53
CA ASN A 503 33.32 -24.91 -7.92
C ASN A 503 34.32 -26.08 -7.83
N SER A 504 35.52 -25.95 -8.43
CA SER A 504 36.61 -26.91 -8.29
C SER A 504 37.98 -26.24 -8.29
N ASN A 505 38.92 -26.84 -7.56
CA ASN A 505 40.35 -26.49 -7.59
C ASN A 505 40.98 -26.78 -8.97
N SER A 506 40.37 -27.64 -9.80
CA SER A 506 40.78 -27.88 -11.19
C SER A 506 40.46 -26.72 -12.15
N GLY A 507 39.72 -25.71 -11.69
CA GLY A 507 39.13 -24.69 -12.56
C GLY A 507 37.80 -25.14 -13.17
N PRO A 508 37.23 -24.32 -14.06
CA PRO A 508 35.92 -24.58 -14.68
C PRO A 508 35.96 -25.80 -15.60
N SER A 509 34.79 -26.35 -15.91
CA SER A 509 34.66 -27.33 -17.00
C SER A 509 34.57 -26.60 -18.33
N ALA A 510 35.43 -26.92 -19.29
CA ALA A 510 35.46 -26.30 -20.61
C ALA A 510 35.34 -27.36 -21.71
N TYR A 511 34.67 -27.04 -22.82
CA TYR A 511 34.48 -27.99 -23.92
C TYR A 511 35.76 -28.17 -24.74
N ASP A 512 36.26 -29.40 -24.79
CA ASP A 512 37.43 -29.80 -25.57
C ASP A 512 36.98 -30.23 -26.98
N ASN A 513 37.10 -29.31 -27.94
CA ASN A 513 36.73 -29.55 -29.34
C ASN A 513 37.48 -30.71 -30.00
N ILE A 514 38.64 -31.15 -29.47
CA ILE A 514 39.41 -32.27 -30.03
C ILE A 514 38.82 -33.60 -29.54
N LYS A 515 38.36 -33.64 -28.29
CA LYS A 515 37.74 -34.85 -27.69
C LYS A 515 36.23 -34.93 -27.91
N GLY A 516 35.56 -33.79 -28.14
CA GLY A 516 34.11 -33.71 -28.23
C GLY A 516 33.39 -33.85 -26.88
N GLU A 517 34.06 -33.47 -25.78
CA GLU A 517 33.56 -33.64 -24.41
C GLU A 517 33.88 -32.42 -23.53
N TRP A 518 33.17 -32.29 -22.41
CA TRP A 518 33.47 -31.30 -21.36
C TRP A 518 34.58 -31.82 -20.46
N VAL A 519 35.62 -31.00 -20.24
CA VAL A 519 36.82 -31.36 -19.49
C VAL A 519 37.02 -30.39 -18.32
N GLY A 520 37.13 -30.94 -17.11
CA GLY A 520 37.21 -30.20 -15.85
C GLY A 520 35.98 -30.43 -14.97
N GLU A 521 36.15 -30.28 -13.66
CA GLU A 521 35.12 -30.62 -12.65
C GLU A 521 34.31 -29.41 -12.16
N GLY A 522 34.71 -28.20 -12.54
CA GLY A 522 34.07 -26.96 -12.12
C GLY A 522 32.82 -26.57 -12.92
N ASP A 523 32.24 -25.41 -12.58
CA ASP A 523 31.11 -24.84 -13.32
C ASP A 523 31.47 -24.64 -14.81
N MET A 524 30.54 -24.96 -15.73
CA MET A 524 30.79 -24.99 -17.17
C MET A 524 31.03 -23.60 -17.79
N VAL A 525 32.03 -23.46 -18.66
CA VAL A 525 32.30 -22.24 -19.46
C VAL A 525 32.44 -22.55 -20.94
N ASN A 526 31.80 -21.75 -21.80
CA ASN A 526 31.94 -21.90 -23.25
C ASN A 526 33.21 -21.20 -23.81
N GLU A 527 33.39 -21.27 -25.13
CA GLU A 527 34.43 -20.54 -25.84
C GLU A 527 34.38 -19.03 -25.57
N GLY A 528 35.54 -18.37 -25.61
CA GLY A 528 35.62 -16.93 -25.37
C GLY A 528 35.49 -16.50 -23.90
N ILE A 529 35.64 -17.42 -22.93
CA ILE A 529 35.90 -17.08 -21.53
C ILE A 529 37.39 -17.32 -21.21
N ASN A 530 38.12 -16.29 -20.79
CA ASN A 530 39.50 -16.41 -20.30
C ASN A 530 39.51 -16.46 -18.77
N TYR A 531 39.62 -17.67 -18.23
CA TYR A 531 39.49 -17.97 -16.80
C TYR A 531 40.82 -18.30 -16.08
N PHE A 532 41.97 -18.32 -16.77
CA PHE A 532 43.28 -18.61 -16.16
C PHE A 532 44.09 -17.34 -15.88
N PRO A 533 44.65 -17.13 -14.68
CA PRO A 533 44.60 -18.02 -13.52
C PRO A 533 43.21 -18.03 -12.86
N TRP A 534 42.83 -19.16 -12.26
CA TRP A 534 41.66 -19.29 -11.40
C TRP A 534 42.09 -19.43 -9.92
N MET A 535 41.15 -19.22 -9.00
CA MET A 535 41.39 -19.41 -7.56
C MET A 535 41.23 -20.87 -7.14
N THR A 536 41.95 -21.29 -6.12
CA THR A 536 41.87 -22.64 -5.53
C THR A 536 41.73 -22.54 -4.00
N GLY A 537 40.90 -23.39 -3.42
CA GLY A 537 40.46 -23.28 -2.04
C GLY A 537 39.31 -22.27 -1.84
N LEU A 538 38.46 -22.55 -0.85
CA LEU A 538 37.50 -21.64 -0.23
C LEU A 538 37.95 -21.37 1.21
#